data_AF-A0A6M3XPQ5-F1
#
_entry.id   AF-A0A6M3XPQ5-F1
#
_cell.length_a   1.000
_cell.length_b   1.000
_cell.length_c   1.000
_cell.angle_alpha   90.00
_cell.angle_beta   90.00
_cell.angle_gamma   90.00
#
_symmetry.space_group_name_H-M   'P 1'
#
loop_
_entity.id
_entity.type
_entity.pdbx_description
1 polymer ?
#
loop_
_entity_poly.entity_id
_entity_poly.type
_entity_poly.pdbx_seq_one_letter_code
_entity_poly.pdbx_strand_id
1 'polypeptide(L)'
;MGSIAPAVKFDADGSGPSGDEVGTVERETRKIVNDVMTHLNASWMDWTPTYVYTGSGPNTAITIGRYRVQGTTVHFNLSCIKTDTAQLSAATALTITPPVRPKFIQACIPIKAIQLVHGTYSNPLAYISANTDSEAASIIRFRGWTTLGTGAYTLELAGFYEIA
;
A
#
# COMPACT_ATOMS: atom_id res chain seq x y z
N MET A 1 7.00 28.95 -31.82
CA MET A 1 7.83 28.10 -30.94
C MET A 1 8.43 27.02 -31.81
N GLY A 2 9.74 27.09 -32.06
CA GLY A 2 10.43 26.16 -32.96
C GLY A 2 10.54 24.78 -32.32
N SER A 3 10.00 23.77 -33.01
CA SER A 3 10.24 22.36 -32.69
C SER A 3 11.69 22.02 -33.05
N ILE A 4 12.49 21.66 -32.06
CA ILE A 4 13.82 21.09 -32.28
C ILE A 4 13.60 19.59 -32.46
N ALA A 5 13.66 19.11 -33.69
CA ALA A 5 13.72 17.68 -33.97
C ALA A 5 15.02 17.10 -33.37
N PRO A 6 14.99 15.92 -32.75
CA PRO A 6 16.20 15.28 -32.26
C PRO A 6 17.11 14.93 -33.44
N ALA A 7 18.36 15.41 -33.39
CA ALA A 7 19.35 15.16 -34.43
C ALA A 7 19.77 13.69 -34.44
N VAL A 8 19.42 12.98 -35.51
CA VAL A 8 19.95 11.64 -35.81
C VAL A 8 21.42 11.81 -36.19
N LYS A 9 22.33 11.17 -35.46
CA LYS A 9 23.74 11.08 -35.87
C LYS A 9 23.85 10.06 -36.99
N PHE A 10 24.39 10.49 -38.12
CA PHE A 10 24.82 9.61 -39.20
C PHE A 10 26.18 9.01 -38.83
N ASP A 11 26.40 7.74 -39.16
CA ASP A 11 27.72 7.14 -39.06
C ASP A 11 28.69 7.86 -40.00
N ALA A 12 29.98 7.84 -39.66
CA ALA A 12 31.02 8.63 -40.34
C ALA A 12 31.21 8.26 -41.83
N ASP A 13 30.61 7.16 -42.29
CA ASP A 13 30.59 6.69 -43.68
C ASP A 13 29.35 7.17 -44.48
N GLY A 14 28.46 7.94 -43.86
CA GLY A 14 27.24 8.44 -44.49
C GLY A 14 26.14 7.40 -44.66
N SER A 15 26.30 6.18 -44.12
CA SER A 15 25.22 5.23 -44.03
C SER A 15 24.32 5.62 -42.85
N GLY A 16 23.14 6.15 -43.17
CA GLY A 16 22.09 6.35 -42.18
C GLY A 16 21.47 5.00 -41.81
N PRO A 17 20.94 4.85 -40.59
CA PRO A 17 20.16 3.67 -40.23
C PRO A 17 19.02 3.50 -41.24
N SER A 18 18.80 2.27 -41.67
CA SER A 18 17.69 1.97 -42.59
C SER A 18 16.35 2.34 -41.93
N GLY A 19 15.35 2.70 -42.73
CA GLY A 19 14.02 3.10 -42.21
C GLY A 19 13.39 2.04 -41.28
N ASP A 20 13.74 0.77 -41.48
CA ASP A 20 13.29 -0.37 -40.68
C ASP A 20 13.97 -0.43 -39.30
N GLU A 21 15.25 -0.04 -39.21
CA GLU A 21 15.99 0.02 -37.94
C GLU A 21 15.53 1.20 -37.09
N VAL A 22 15.30 2.37 -37.70
CA VAL A 22 14.76 3.56 -37.01
C VAL A 22 13.35 3.28 -36.48
N GLY A 23 12.49 2.68 -37.30
CA GLY A 23 11.13 2.31 -36.89
C GLY A 23 11.11 1.26 -35.76
N THR A 24 12.09 0.36 -35.73
CA THR A 24 12.24 -0.64 -34.66
C THR A 24 12.68 0.00 -33.34
N VAL A 25 13.69 0.87 -33.36
CA VAL A 25 14.17 1.58 -32.16
C VAL A 25 13.09 2.48 -31.58
N GLU A 26 12.34 3.20 -32.41
CA GLU A 26 11.24 4.05 -31.93
C GLU A 26 10.08 3.26 -31.32
N ARG A 27 9.80 2.06 -31.83
CA ARG A 27 8.77 1.17 -31.29
C ARG A 27 9.17 0.61 -29.93
N GLU A 28 10.40 0.13 -29.80
CA GLU A 28 10.93 -0.37 -28.52
C GLU A 28 11.05 0.74 -27.48
N THR A 29 11.50 1.94 -27.88
CA THR A 29 11.58 3.10 -26.98
C THR A 29 10.20 3.51 -26.46
N ARG A 30 9.19 3.56 -27.33
CA ARG A 30 7.79 3.85 -26.93
C ARG A 30 7.23 2.80 -25.98
N LYS A 31 7.53 1.52 -26.21
CA LYS A 31 7.13 0.42 -25.34
C LYS A 31 7.76 0.57 -23.94
N ILE A 32 9.07 0.81 -23.88
CA ILE A 32 9.79 1.03 -22.62
C ILE A 32 9.24 2.26 -21.88
N VAL A 33 9.01 3.37 -22.58
CA VAL A 33 8.45 4.58 -21.97
C VAL A 33 7.04 4.32 -21.41
N ASN A 34 6.17 3.62 -22.16
CA ASN A 34 4.83 3.28 -21.68
C ASN A 34 4.87 2.32 -20.49
N ASP A 35 5.75 1.32 -20.51
CA ASP A 35 5.92 0.40 -19.39
C ASP A 35 6.43 1.14 -18.15
N VAL A 36 7.44 2.00 -18.30
CA VAL A 36 7.98 2.84 -17.22
C VAL A 36 6.91 3.78 -16.67
N MET A 37 6.15 4.45 -17.54
CA MET A 37 5.08 5.37 -17.10
C MET A 37 3.94 4.62 -16.42
N THR A 38 3.58 3.42 -16.86
CA THR A 38 2.58 2.58 -16.18
C THR A 38 3.07 2.15 -14.78
N HIS A 39 4.35 1.79 -14.64
CA HIS A 39 4.93 1.41 -13.34
C HIS A 39 5.11 2.60 -12.39
N LEU A 40 5.44 3.78 -12.91
CA LEU A 40 5.59 5.01 -12.13
C LEU A 40 4.23 5.61 -11.74
N ASN A 41 3.22 5.48 -12.61
CA ASN A 41 1.86 5.98 -12.38
C ASN A 41 0.92 4.97 -11.74
N ALA A 42 1.44 3.92 -11.07
CA ALA A 42 0.63 3.16 -10.11
C ALA A 42 0.20 4.12 -8.99
N SER A 43 -0.88 4.85 -9.24
CA SER A 43 -1.42 5.86 -8.35
C SER A 43 -1.85 5.20 -7.07
N TRP A 44 -1.67 5.90 -5.96
CA TRP A 44 -2.24 5.45 -4.71
C TRP A 44 -3.76 5.40 -4.89
N MET A 45 -4.36 4.24 -4.63
CA MET A 45 -5.79 3.99 -4.60
C MET A 45 -6.31 4.11 -3.17
N ASP A 46 -7.57 4.49 -3.03
CA ASP A 46 -8.27 4.47 -1.74
C ASP A 46 -8.56 3.04 -1.30
N TRP A 47 -8.35 2.78 -0.01
CA TRP A 47 -8.70 1.52 0.63
C TRP A 47 -9.58 1.81 1.85
N THR A 48 -10.72 1.13 1.88
CA THR A 48 -11.66 1.18 3.00
C THR A 48 -11.57 -0.13 3.77
N PRO A 49 -10.72 -0.22 4.80
CA PRO A 49 -10.62 -1.42 5.61
C PRO A 49 -11.89 -1.70 6.41
N THR A 50 -12.19 -2.98 6.61
CA THR A 50 -13.09 -3.42 7.66
C THR A 50 -12.30 -3.57 8.95
N TYR A 51 -12.80 -2.94 10.02
CA TYR A 51 -12.24 -3.03 11.36
C TYR A 51 -13.10 -3.92 12.23
N VAL A 52 -12.48 -4.87 12.92
CA VAL A 52 -13.16 -5.69 13.92
C VAL A 52 -12.40 -5.55 15.23
N TYR A 53 -13.01 -4.85 16.18
CA TYR A 53 -12.50 -4.73 17.54
C TYR A 53 -13.11 -5.85 18.40
N THR A 54 -12.39 -6.31 19.40
CA THR A 54 -13.01 -7.10 20.48
C THR A 54 -13.89 -6.17 21.32
N GLY A 55 -15.20 -6.45 21.35
CA GLY A 55 -16.18 -5.54 21.96
C GLY A 55 -16.58 -4.41 21.01
N SER A 56 -17.06 -3.28 21.54
CA SER A 56 -17.32 -2.11 20.70
C SER A 56 -16.00 -1.45 20.29
N GLY A 57 -15.94 -0.99 19.05
CA GLY A 57 -14.83 -0.17 18.54
C GLY A 57 -15.09 1.33 18.74
N PRO A 58 -14.14 2.19 18.37
CA PRO A 58 -14.39 3.62 18.20
C PRO A 58 -15.52 3.84 17.18
N ASN A 59 -16.58 4.54 17.61
CA ASN A 59 -17.75 4.94 16.82
C ASN A 59 -17.46 5.96 15.70
N THR A 60 -16.40 6.77 15.85
CA THR A 60 -16.05 7.81 14.87
C THR A 60 -14.54 7.93 14.77
N ALA A 61 -13.94 7.09 13.94
CA ALA A 61 -12.52 7.20 13.58
C ALA A 61 -12.40 7.70 12.14
N ILE A 62 -11.66 8.79 11.95
CA ILE A 62 -11.20 9.18 10.62
C ILE A 62 -10.24 8.09 10.16
N THR A 63 -10.54 7.48 9.03
CA THR A 63 -9.71 6.43 8.43
C THR A 63 -9.23 6.91 7.08
N ILE A 64 -7.93 6.89 6.87
CA ILE A 64 -7.28 7.17 5.59
C ILE A 64 -6.42 5.96 5.25
N GLY A 65 -6.96 5.05 4.44
CA GLY A 65 -6.24 3.92 3.89
C GLY A 65 -5.85 4.19 2.44
N ARG A 66 -4.57 4.04 2.11
CA ARG A 66 -4.11 4.10 0.72
C ARG A 66 -3.23 2.92 0.40
N TYR A 67 -3.32 2.45 -0.84
CA TYR A 67 -2.44 1.40 -1.34
C TYR A 67 -2.07 1.60 -2.79
N ARG A 68 -1.04 0.92 -3.27
CA ARG A 68 -0.72 0.81 -4.70
C ARG A 68 -0.17 -0.58 -4.99
N VAL A 69 -0.37 -1.05 -6.21
CA VAL A 69 0.18 -2.32 -6.70
C VAL A 69 1.34 -2.01 -7.64
N GLN A 70 2.50 -2.62 -7.39
CA GLN A 70 3.69 -2.54 -8.24
C GLN A 70 4.13 -3.98 -8.58
N GLY A 71 3.84 -4.41 -9.81
CA GLY A 71 4.00 -5.81 -10.20
C GLY A 71 3.13 -6.73 -9.33
N THR A 72 3.75 -7.71 -8.67
CA THR A 72 3.10 -8.64 -7.74
C THR A 72 3.19 -8.20 -6.27
N THR A 73 3.47 -6.92 -6.00
CA THR A 73 3.62 -6.40 -4.63
C THR A 73 2.62 -5.27 -4.37
N VAL A 74 1.94 -5.33 -3.23
CA VAL A 74 1.13 -4.23 -2.70
C VAL A 74 1.97 -3.44 -1.71
N HIS A 75 1.94 -2.11 -1.82
CA HIS A 75 2.39 -1.19 -0.79
C HIS A 75 1.17 -0.49 -0.21
N PHE A 76 1.11 -0.34 1.11
CA PHE A 76 -0.04 0.28 1.76
C PHE A 76 0.37 1.15 2.96
N ASN A 77 -0.50 2.11 3.28
CA ASN A 77 -0.50 2.85 4.52
C ASN A 77 -1.93 2.96 5.05
N LEU A 78 -2.05 3.13 6.37
CA LEU A 78 -3.31 3.36 7.04
C LEU A 78 -3.10 4.30 8.20
N SER A 79 -3.86 5.38 8.25
CA SER A 79 -4.02 6.21 9.44
C SER A 79 -5.44 6.07 9.94
N CYS A 80 -5.59 5.78 11.24
CA CYS A 80 -6.87 5.72 11.92
C CYS A 80 -6.80 6.64 13.14
N ILE A 81 -7.56 7.73 13.13
CA ILE A 81 -7.51 8.77 14.15
C ILE A 81 -8.89 8.92 14.79
N LYS A 82 -8.95 8.86 16.12
CA LYS A 82 -10.12 9.30 16.89
C LYS A 82 -9.71 10.41 17.85
N THR A 83 -10.44 11.52 17.78
CA THR A 83 -10.20 12.73 18.56
C THR A 83 -11.18 12.90 19.72
N ASP A 84 -12.32 12.20 19.72
CA ASP A 84 -13.33 12.30 20.79
C ASP A 84 -12.91 11.51 22.05
N THR A 85 -13.19 12.11 23.20
CA THR A 85 -12.87 11.64 24.55
C THR A 85 -13.94 10.73 25.17
N ALA A 86 -15.11 10.60 24.51
CA ALA A 86 -16.13 9.64 24.93
C ALA A 86 -15.58 8.21 24.95
N GLN A 87 -16.03 7.40 25.93
CA GLN A 87 -15.52 6.05 26.20
C GLN A 87 -15.18 5.30 24.91
N LEU A 88 -13.88 5.05 24.68
CA LEU A 88 -13.52 3.86 23.93
C LEU A 88 -13.79 2.72 24.89
N SER A 89 -14.71 1.86 24.51
CA SER A 89 -14.82 0.54 25.12
C SER A 89 -13.44 -0.12 25.17
N ALA A 90 -13.24 -0.94 26.19
CA ALA A 90 -11.98 -1.64 26.48
C ALA A 90 -11.62 -2.69 25.41
N ALA A 91 -11.40 -2.24 24.17
CA ALA A 91 -11.03 -3.09 23.07
C ALA A 91 -9.60 -3.57 23.27
N THR A 92 -9.45 -4.85 23.56
CA THR A 92 -8.19 -5.53 23.85
C THR A 92 -7.51 -6.09 22.60
N ALA A 93 -8.22 -6.20 21.48
CA ALA A 93 -7.66 -6.52 20.18
C ALA A 93 -8.42 -5.85 19.03
N LEU A 94 -7.71 -5.77 17.89
CA LEU A 94 -8.20 -5.26 16.62
C LEU A 94 -7.75 -6.21 15.50
N THR A 95 -8.59 -6.39 14.48
CA THR A 95 -8.20 -6.97 13.20
C THR A 95 -8.68 -6.10 12.06
N ILE A 96 -7.91 -6.06 10.97
CA ILE A 96 -8.17 -5.19 9.81
C ILE A 96 -8.04 -5.99 8.53
N THR A 97 -8.97 -5.85 7.58
CA THR A 97 -8.85 -6.50 6.26
C THR A 97 -7.84 -5.77 5.38
N PRO A 98 -6.84 -6.43 4.78
CA PRO A 98 -5.88 -5.81 3.87
C PRO A 98 -6.56 -5.22 2.61
N PRO A 99 -5.90 -4.32 1.86
CA PRO A 99 -6.48 -3.70 0.66
C PRO A 99 -6.67 -4.63 -0.54
N VAL A 100 -5.79 -5.63 -0.64
CA VAL A 100 -5.82 -6.69 -1.66
C VAL A 100 -5.48 -7.99 -0.96
N ARG A 101 -6.04 -9.11 -1.42
CA ARG A 101 -5.68 -10.42 -0.89
C ARG A 101 -4.17 -10.69 -0.96
N PRO A 102 -3.51 -10.96 0.17
CA PRO A 102 -2.11 -11.37 0.19
C PRO A 102 -1.94 -12.79 -0.36
N LYS A 103 -0.81 -13.03 -1.01
CA LYS A 103 -0.38 -14.38 -1.38
C LYS A 103 -0.23 -15.24 -0.13
N PHE A 104 -0.80 -16.44 -0.16
CA PHE A 104 -0.64 -17.39 0.93
C PHE A 104 0.76 -18.01 0.90
N ILE A 105 1.55 -17.75 1.95
CA ILE A 105 2.95 -18.22 2.07
C ILE A 105 3.19 -19.08 3.33
N GLN A 106 2.13 -19.57 3.98
CA GLN A 106 2.20 -20.30 5.26
C GLN A 106 3.00 -19.59 6.37
N ALA A 107 3.13 -18.26 6.27
CA ALA A 107 3.88 -17.43 7.19
C ALA A 107 3.13 -16.12 7.48
N CYS A 108 3.49 -15.49 8.59
CA CYS A 108 3.01 -14.16 8.93
C CYS A 108 3.89 -13.11 8.23
N ILE A 109 3.28 -12.15 7.55
CA ILE A 109 4.02 -11.07 6.88
C ILE A 109 4.08 -9.88 7.84
N PRO A 110 5.27 -9.50 8.35
CA PRO A 110 5.39 -8.41 9.31
C PRO A 110 5.08 -7.06 8.65
N ILE A 111 4.38 -6.19 9.38
CA ILE A 111 4.10 -4.81 8.95
C ILE A 111 4.40 -3.87 10.11
N LYS A 112 4.65 -2.59 9.81
CA LYS A 112 4.88 -1.59 10.84
C LYS A 112 3.55 -1.12 11.42
N ALA A 113 3.52 -0.96 12.74
CA ALA A 113 2.42 -0.33 13.44
C ALA A 113 2.94 0.57 14.56
N ILE A 114 2.35 1.75 14.66
CA ILE A 114 2.51 2.67 15.78
C ILE A 114 1.11 2.98 16.30
N GLN A 115 0.96 2.89 17.60
CA GLN A 115 -0.28 3.22 18.30
C GLN A 115 -0.01 4.36 19.28
N LEU A 116 -0.95 5.28 19.38
CA LEU A 116 -1.02 6.30 20.44
C LEU A 116 -2.35 6.12 21.16
N VAL A 117 -2.30 5.85 22.47
CA VAL A 117 -3.50 5.76 23.32
C VAL A 117 -3.27 6.66 24.53
N HIS A 118 -4.17 7.63 24.76
CA HIS A 118 -4.10 8.52 25.93
C HIS A 118 -2.74 9.21 26.12
N GLY A 119 -2.11 9.63 25.01
CA GLY A 119 -0.79 10.27 25.06
C GLY A 119 0.40 9.32 25.20
N THR A 120 0.17 8.00 25.26
CA THR A 120 1.22 6.99 25.34
C THR A 120 1.41 6.30 24.00
N TYR A 121 2.62 6.40 23.44
CA TYR A 121 3.00 5.67 22.23
C TYR A 121 3.36 4.22 22.55
N SER A 122 2.94 3.31 21.69
CA SER A 122 3.36 1.91 21.69
C SER A 122 3.55 1.40 20.26
N ASN A 123 4.38 0.37 20.11
CA ASN A 123 4.68 -0.25 18.82
C ASN A 123 4.20 -1.70 18.84
N PRO A 124 2.89 -1.95 18.68
CA PRO A 124 2.37 -3.31 18.63
C PRO A 124 2.99 -4.06 17.43
N LEU A 125 3.29 -5.34 17.61
CA LEU A 125 3.77 -6.17 16.51
C LEU A 125 2.59 -6.48 15.60
N ALA A 126 2.57 -5.86 14.43
CA ALA A 126 1.54 -6.06 13.44
C ALA A 126 2.01 -7.04 12.34
N TYR A 127 1.09 -7.87 11.88
CA TYR A 127 1.37 -8.85 10.84
C TYR A 127 0.12 -9.23 10.06
N ILE A 128 0.30 -9.58 8.80
CA ILE A 128 -0.75 -10.14 7.96
C ILE A 128 -0.73 -11.66 8.15
N SER A 129 -1.87 -12.20 8.55
CA SER A 129 -2.16 -13.63 8.46
C SER A 129 -2.86 -13.90 7.14
N ALA A 130 -2.09 -14.23 6.11
CA ALA A 130 -2.65 -14.63 4.82
C ALA A 130 -3.41 -15.95 4.97
N ASN A 131 -4.55 -16.09 4.28
CA ASN A 131 -5.36 -17.31 4.28
C ASN A 131 -5.71 -17.76 2.85
N THR A 132 -5.87 -19.07 2.66
CA THR A 132 -6.17 -19.72 1.37
C THR A 132 -7.61 -19.57 0.91
N ASP A 133 -8.52 -19.16 1.79
CA ASP A 133 -9.95 -19.32 1.51
C ASP A 133 -10.60 -18.06 0.92
N SER A 134 -10.20 -16.86 1.36
CA SER A 134 -10.68 -15.59 0.79
C SER A 134 -9.83 -14.38 1.21
N GLU A 135 -10.04 -13.25 0.56
CA GLU A 135 -9.49 -11.95 0.97
C GLU A 135 -9.94 -11.54 2.37
N ALA A 136 -11.24 -11.66 2.66
CA ALA A 136 -11.80 -11.36 3.97
C ALA A 136 -11.27 -12.27 5.09
N ALA A 137 -10.83 -13.49 4.75
CA ALA A 137 -10.17 -14.41 5.68
C ALA A 137 -8.71 -14.04 5.95
N SER A 138 -8.09 -13.21 5.09
CA SER A 138 -6.78 -12.64 5.35
C SER A 138 -6.95 -11.38 6.19
N ILE A 139 -6.27 -11.31 7.34
CA ILE A 139 -6.41 -10.18 8.25
C ILE A 139 -5.06 -9.73 8.78
N ILE A 140 -4.95 -8.42 8.94
CA ILE A 140 -3.93 -7.77 9.75
C ILE A 140 -4.28 -7.99 11.21
N ARG A 141 -3.34 -8.53 11.97
CA ARG A 141 -3.43 -8.79 13.41
C ARG A 141 -2.32 -8.07 14.17
N PHE A 142 -2.54 -7.91 15.47
CA PHE A 142 -1.62 -7.24 16.37
C PHE A 142 -1.27 -8.16 17.55
N ARG A 143 -0.01 -8.15 17.98
CA ARG A 143 0.44 -8.67 19.28
C ARG A 143 0.97 -7.50 20.10
N GLY A 144 0.69 -7.52 21.40
CA GLY A 144 1.00 -6.38 22.28
C GLY A 144 0.12 -5.15 21.99
N TRP A 145 -1.12 -5.38 21.55
CA TRP A 145 -2.11 -4.32 21.37
C TRP A 145 -2.35 -3.58 22.69
N THR A 146 -2.28 -2.26 22.67
CA THR A 146 -2.62 -1.47 23.86
C THR A 146 -4.13 -1.37 23.94
N THR A 147 -4.70 -1.91 25.02
CA THR A 147 -6.15 -1.85 25.29
C THR A 147 -6.64 -0.42 25.20
N LEU A 148 -7.68 -0.21 24.42
CA LEU A 148 -8.31 1.11 24.32
C LEU A 148 -9.05 1.45 25.61
N GLY A 149 -9.22 2.73 25.90
CA GLY A 149 -9.95 3.22 27.06
C GLY A 149 -10.42 4.66 26.81
N THR A 150 -10.83 5.40 27.84
CA THR A 150 -11.35 6.77 27.69
C THR A 150 -10.31 7.78 27.15
N GLY A 151 -10.49 8.24 25.91
CA GLY A 151 -9.70 9.34 25.34
C GLY A 151 -9.29 9.14 23.88
N ALA A 152 -8.47 10.05 23.36
CA ALA A 152 -8.02 10.04 21.98
C ALA A 152 -7.12 8.84 21.66
N TYR A 153 -7.20 8.40 20.40
CA TYR A 153 -6.44 7.27 19.88
C TYR A 153 -5.97 7.53 18.44
N THR A 154 -4.78 7.03 18.12
CA THR A 154 -4.26 6.99 16.75
C THR A 154 -3.59 5.65 16.48
N LEU A 155 -3.78 5.13 15.27
CA LEU A 155 -3.05 3.98 14.74
C LEU A 155 -2.53 4.33 13.36
N GLU A 156 -1.23 4.12 13.19
CA GLU A 156 -0.53 4.25 11.91
C GLU A 156 0.01 2.89 11.51
N LEU A 157 -0.33 2.43 10.30
CA LEU A 157 0.21 1.21 9.70
C LEU A 157 0.90 1.53 8.40
N ALA A 158 1.98 0.81 8.12
CA ALA A 158 2.60 0.80 6.81
C ALA A 158 3.25 -0.55 6.53
N GLY A 159 3.17 -1.01 5.30
CA GLY A 159 3.77 -2.26 4.92
C GLY A 159 3.73 -2.52 3.43
N PHE A 160 4.28 -3.67 3.06
CA PHE A 160 4.16 -4.23 1.73
C PHE A 160 4.08 -5.75 1.80
N TYR A 161 3.46 -6.36 0.81
CA TYR A 161 3.34 -7.81 0.72
C TYR A 161 3.13 -8.27 -0.73
N GLU A 162 3.48 -9.52 -1.01
CA GLU A 162 3.21 -10.14 -2.31
C GLU A 162 1.73 -10.50 -2.48
N ILE A 163 1.23 -10.38 -3.70
CA ILE A 163 -0.09 -10.82 -4.15
C ILE A 163 0.08 -11.89 -5.25
N ALA A 164 -0.82 -12.88 -5.27
CA ALA A 164 -0.94 -13.89 -6.33
C ALA A 164 -2.34 -14.52 -6.30
#